data_AF-A0A800N2C4-F1
#
_entry.id   AF-A0A800N2C4-F1
#
_cell.length_a   1.000
_cell.length_b   1.000
_cell.length_c   1.000
_cell.angle_alpha   90.00
_cell.angle_beta   90.00
_cell.angle_gamma   90.00
#
_symmetry.space_group_name_H-M   'P 1'
#
loop_
_entity.id
_entity.type
_entity.pdbx_description
1 polymer ?
#
loop_
_entity_poly.entity_id
_entity_poly.type
_entity_poly.pdbx_seq_one_letter_code
_entity_poly.pdbx_strand_id
1 'polypeptide(L)'
;MLRILPSPLLAIPLLGILMLGNGTRPALAQDTEAKGNSPGLILHLPPSAAARAWSLVGPDTKPRALPKEWIELLISDPWSRPATFTLWAKTVQATNIKGSQGLQARALLTLLSAAHRRPKSAWNHVASLSESPEWVAALVPRLIPGVPLATQIKNGGTPAPLIRGTRLSPIAPPRDPLVPAWAQAPRKAKVENLLFEDSAIDLEIDISGGGIELLLSLRSGPSTAVACSTPFMPGFRVNTEYLDFERQEPVGSVHLLVLTPEDEEARSLYSRLRKAELMIPTAPPADSPLSQNMRALGMVLVIDSEPSPRLLAAAQAFQELLQVPVDLAQASEVPHNGRKQIDLTDPTQSENLLRALCDSIEERVLQH
;
A
#
# COMPACT_ATOMS: atom_id res chain seq x y z
N MET A 1 -30.52 -48.65 40.63
CA MET A 1 -29.04 -48.71 40.54
C MET A 1 -28.57 -47.28 40.26
N LEU A 2 -28.31 -46.37 41.20
CA LEU A 2 -27.48 -46.38 42.43
C LEU A 2 -26.02 -46.75 42.17
N ARG A 3 -25.18 -45.73 41.91
CA ARG A 3 -23.98 -45.42 42.71
C ARG A 3 -23.58 -43.95 42.55
N ILE A 4 -23.66 -43.27 43.69
CA ILE A 4 -23.17 -41.93 44.05
C ILE A 4 -21.75 -42.11 44.62
N LEU A 5 -20.98 -41.01 44.74
CA LEU A 5 -19.97 -40.64 45.79
C LEU A 5 -18.53 -40.31 45.28
N PRO A 6 -17.76 -39.44 45.98
CA PRO A 6 -17.49 -38.05 45.58
C PRO A 6 -16.01 -37.59 45.71
N SER A 7 -15.73 -36.28 45.48
CA SER A 7 -14.83 -35.33 46.20
C SER A 7 -13.43 -35.75 46.72
N PRO A 8 -12.39 -34.86 46.75
CA PRO A 8 -12.48 -33.60 47.50
C PRO A 8 -11.71 -32.35 47.03
N LEU A 9 -12.19 -31.24 47.60
CA LEU A 9 -11.57 -29.95 47.85
C LEU A 9 -10.22 -30.07 48.58
N LEU A 10 -9.29 -29.17 48.27
CA LEU A 10 -8.28 -28.71 49.22
C LEU A 10 -8.14 -27.19 49.09
N ALA A 11 -8.64 -26.50 50.12
CA ALA A 11 -8.36 -25.11 50.42
C ALA A 11 -7.14 -25.04 51.35
N ILE A 12 -6.23 -24.09 51.13
CA ILE A 12 -5.33 -23.57 52.18
C ILE A 12 -5.27 -22.04 52.03
N PRO A 13 -5.53 -21.28 53.12
CA PRO A 13 -5.41 -19.82 53.20
C PRO A 13 -4.07 -19.39 53.81
N LEU A 14 -3.60 -18.16 53.53
CA LEU A 14 -2.69 -17.38 54.39
C LEU A 14 -2.81 -15.90 53.94
N LEU A 15 -3.45 -14.99 54.69
CA LEU A 15 -2.82 -14.09 55.69
C LEU A 15 -1.39 -13.67 55.27
N GLY A 16 -1.01 -12.41 55.05
CA GLY A 16 -1.55 -11.12 55.47
C GLY A 16 -0.35 -10.30 55.95
N ILE A 17 0.04 -9.24 55.23
CA ILE A 17 0.90 -8.17 55.78
C ILE A 17 0.39 -6.83 55.22
N LEU A 18 -0.22 -6.07 56.12
CA LEU A 18 -0.34 -4.61 56.08
C LEU A 18 1.06 -3.99 56.09
N MET A 19 1.32 -3.07 55.16
CA MET A 19 2.20 -1.94 55.42
C MET A 19 1.53 -0.68 54.90
N LEU A 20 1.11 0.17 55.84
CA LEU A 20 0.81 1.57 55.61
C LEU A 20 2.11 2.27 55.18
N GLY A 21 2.08 2.89 54.00
CA GLY A 21 3.09 3.85 53.56
C GLY A 21 2.42 5.20 53.28
N ASN A 22 2.29 6.04 54.31
CA ASN A 22 2.05 7.47 54.13
C ASN A 22 3.25 8.07 53.40
N GLY A 23 3.07 8.36 52.11
CA GLY A 23 4.02 9.11 51.29
C GLY A 23 3.32 10.29 50.65
N THR A 24 3.39 11.44 51.32
CA THR A 24 3.13 12.76 50.77
C THR A 24 3.77 12.90 49.38
N ARG A 25 2.95 12.95 48.31
CA ARG A 25 3.41 13.38 46.99
C ARG A 25 3.72 14.88 47.05
N PRO A 26 4.95 15.33 46.75
CA PRO A 26 5.21 16.75 46.60
C PRO A 26 4.54 17.24 45.31
N ALA A 27 3.77 18.32 45.45
CA ALA A 27 3.38 19.18 44.34
C ALA A 27 4.60 20.03 43.93
N LEU A 28 5.04 19.88 42.69
CA LEU A 28 6.01 20.72 41.94
C LEU A 28 6.08 20.09 40.53
N ALA A 29 5.86 20.75 39.40
CA ALA A 29 5.60 22.14 39.10
C ALA A 29 4.70 22.18 37.85
N GLN A 30 3.86 23.21 37.74
CA GLN A 30 3.28 23.61 36.45
C GLN A 30 4.43 24.10 35.58
N ASP A 31 4.96 23.22 34.74
CA ASP A 31 5.79 23.65 33.62
C ASP A 31 4.89 24.38 32.63
N THR A 32 5.33 25.60 32.40
CA THR A 32 4.73 26.62 31.55
C THR A 32 4.55 26.06 30.15
N GLU A 33 3.38 26.31 29.55
CA GLU A 33 3.05 25.98 28.16
C GLU A 33 4.20 26.32 27.20
N ALA A 34 4.93 25.30 26.76
CA ALA A 34 5.72 25.37 25.54
C ALA A 34 4.74 25.31 24.36
N LYS A 35 4.22 26.46 23.95
CA LYS A 35 3.62 26.61 22.62
C LYS A 35 4.69 26.30 21.57
N GLY A 36 4.47 25.22 20.81
CA GLY A 36 4.98 25.10 19.45
C GLY A 36 6.07 24.04 19.23
N ASN A 37 5.74 22.77 19.42
CA ASN A 37 6.29 21.67 18.62
C ASN A 37 5.30 20.50 18.72
N SER A 38 4.18 20.59 18.01
CA SER A 38 3.40 19.39 17.73
C SER A 38 4.36 18.41 17.05
N PRO A 39 4.61 17.21 17.63
CA PRO A 39 5.50 16.25 17.00
C PRO A 39 4.96 16.00 15.59
N GLY A 40 5.83 16.18 14.58
CA GLY A 40 5.48 15.93 13.18
C GLY A 40 4.99 14.49 12.97
N LEU A 41 4.65 14.16 11.72
CA LEU A 41 4.23 12.81 11.37
C LEU A 41 5.28 11.79 11.84
N ILE A 42 4.88 10.82 12.67
CA ILE A 42 5.74 9.70 13.04
C ILE A 42 5.26 8.50 12.23
N LEU A 43 6.14 7.92 11.43
CA LEU A 43 5.83 6.75 10.61
C LEU A 43 6.81 5.61 10.92
N HIS A 44 6.24 4.48 11.34
CA HIS A 44 6.92 3.23 11.57
C HIS A 44 6.60 2.29 10.41
N LEU A 45 7.64 1.90 9.66
CA LEU A 45 7.55 0.91 8.59
C LEU A 45 8.17 -0.42 9.03
N PRO A 46 7.70 -1.56 8.52
CA PRO A 46 8.34 -2.84 8.79
C PRO A 46 9.76 -2.86 8.21
N PRO A 47 10.71 -3.61 8.81
CA PRO A 47 12.10 -3.67 8.36
C PRO A 47 12.21 -3.97 6.87
N SER A 48 12.76 -3.03 6.10
CA SER A 48 12.87 -3.11 4.65
C SER A 48 13.83 -2.06 4.11
N ALA A 49 14.21 -2.16 2.83
CA ALA A 49 15.01 -1.11 2.18
C ALA A 49 14.27 0.24 2.13
N ALA A 50 12.95 0.22 1.95
CA ALA A 50 12.13 1.42 2.02
C ALA A 50 12.10 2.03 3.43
N ALA A 51 12.03 1.21 4.49
CA ALA A 51 12.12 1.70 5.87
C ALA A 51 13.49 2.35 6.16
N ARG A 52 14.58 1.79 5.61
CA ARG A 52 15.90 2.42 5.69
C ARG A 52 15.94 3.76 4.97
N ALA A 53 15.38 3.84 3.75
CA ALA A 53 15.27 5.11 3.03
C ALA A 53 14.47 6.16 3.83
N TRP A 54 13.34 5.75 4.44
CA TRP A 54 12.54 6.64 5.29
C TRP A 54 13.27 7.09 6.56
N SER A 55 14.10 6.25 7.17
CA SER A 55 14.88 6.64 8.36
C SER A 55 15.89 7.77 8.13
N LEU A 56 16.20 8.09 6.86
CA LEU A 56 17.04 9.23 6.48
C LEU A 56 16.25 10.54 6.35
N VAL A 57 14.92 10.49 6.45
CA VAL A 57 14.06 11.68 6.47
C VAL A 57 14.03 12.24 7.90
N GLY A 58 14.74 13.35 8.10
CA GLY A 58 14.71 14.10 9.36
C GLY A 58 13.60 15.15 9.39
N PRO A 59 13.31 15.74 10.56
CA PRO A 59 12.25 16.76 10.72
C PRO A 59 12.46 17.98 9.81
N ASP A 60 13.70 18.31 9.47
CA ASP A 60 14.06 19.45 8.60
C ASP A 60 14.18 19.07 7.12
N THR A 61 14.03 17.79 6.76
CA THR A 61 14.11 17.36 5.36
C THR A 61 12.98 18.01 4.57
N LYS A 62 13.34 18.97 3.71
CA LYS A 62 12.38 19.66 2.85
C LYS A 62 11.95 18.72 1.72
N PRO A 63 10.66 18.35 1.61
CA PRO A 63 10.20 17.45 0.57
C PRO A 63 10.34 18.10 -0.81
N ARG A 64 10.65 17.28 -1.81
CA ARG A 64 10.66 17.70 -3.21
C ARG A 64 9.24 18.04 -3.64
N ALA A 65 9.07 19.18 -4.32
CA ALA A 65 7.79 19.52 -4.93
C ALA A 65 7.48 18.56 -6.08
N LEU A 66 6.26 18.02 -6.09
CA LEU A 66 5.77 17.24 -7.22
C LEU A 66 5.36 18.19 -8.36
N PRO A 67 5.75 17.90 -9.61
CA PRO A 67 5.26 18.65 -10.76
C PRO A 67 3.73 18.62 -10.85
N LYS A 68 3.12 19.75 -11.23
CA LYS A 68 1.66 19.89 -11.31
C LYS A 68 1.07 18.93 -12.34
N GLU A 69 1.76 18.74 -13.45
CA GLU A 69 1.37 17.82 -14.51
C GLU A 69 1.27 16.36 -14.02
N TRP A 70 2.10 15.96 -13.04
CA TRP A 70 2.01 14.62 -12.45
C TRP A 70 0.76 14.49 -11.59
N ILE A 71 0.45 15.53 -10.80
CA ILE A 71 -0.73 15.55 -9.94
C ILE A 71 -1.99 15.47 -10.81
N GLU A 72 -2.13 16.32 -11.81
CA GLU A 72 -3.28 16.35 -12.72
C GLU A 72 -3.47 15.03 -13.49
N LEU A 73 -2.37 14.44 -13.96
CA LEU A 73 -2.42 13.17 -14.65
C LEU A 73 -2.89 12.03 -13.76
N LEU A 74 -2.40 12.00 -12.51
CA LEU A 74 -2.61 10.89 -11.58
C LEU A 74 -3.89 11.02 -10.74
N ILE A 75 -4.58 12.16 -10.81
CA ILE A 75 -5.92 12.32 -10.22
C ILE A 75 -6.94 11.53 -11.06
N SER A 76 -7.81 10.78 -10.36
CA SER A 76 -8.97 10.07 -10.92
C SER A 76 -8.62 8.92 -11.88
N ASP A 77 -8.29 7.76 -11.29
CA ASP A 77 -8.02 6.46 -11.95
C ASP A 77 -7.18 6.59 -13.25
N PRO A 78 -5.88 6.92 -13.13
CA PRO A 78 -5.05 7.21 -14.29
C PRO A 78 -4.89 6.02 -15.24
N TRP A 79 -4.95 4.80 -14.74
CA TRP A 79 -4.70 3.59 -15.53
C TRP A 79 -5.85 3.20 -16.45
N SER A 80 -7.02 3.83 -16.30
CA SER A 80 -8.10 3.79 -17.30
C SER A 80 -7.72 4.49 -18.61
N ARG A 81 -6.74 5.40 -18.60
CA ARG A 81 -6.34 6.24 -19.74
C ARG A 81 -5.23 5.57 -20.55
N PRO A 82 -5.35 5.48 -21.89
CA PRO A 82 -4.31 4.90 -22.75
C PRO A 82 -2.93 5.58 -22.57
N ALA A 83 -2.91 6.91 -22.43
CA ALA A 83 -1.69 7.70 -22.29
C ALA A 83 -0.82 7.31 -21.08
N THR A 84 -1.43 6.72 -20.04
CA THR A 84 -0.72 6.30 -18.83
C THR A 84 0.23 5.13 -19.10
N PHE A 85 -0.14 4.19 -19.98
CA PHE A 85 0.74 3.08 -20.37
C PHE A 85 1.96 3.58 -21.16
N THR A 86 1.76 4.52 -22.08
CA THR A 86 2.85 5.16 -22.82
C THR A 86 3.79 5.94 -21.89
N LEU A 87 3.23 6.70 -20.95
CA LEU A 87 4.04 7.41 -19.97
C LEU A 87 4.83 6.44 -19.09
N TRP A 88 4.17 5.38 -18.60
CA TRP A 88 4.81 4.36 -17.78
C TRP A 88 6.00 3.73 -18.51
N ALA A 89 5.84 3.27 -19.75
CA ALA A 89 6.93 2.68 -20.52
C ALA A 89 8.14 3.62 -20.69
N LYS A 90 7.89 4.87 -21.09
CA LYS A 90 8.94 5.90 -21.19
C LYS A 90 9.62 6.16 -19.85
N THR A 91 8.84 6.17 -18.76
CA THR A 91 9.36 6.42 -17.42
C THR A 91 10.23 5.25 -16.96
N VAL A 92 9.85 3.99 -17.24
CA VAL A 92 10.66 2.80 -16.97
C VAL A 92 12.02 2.91 -17.65
N GLN A 93 12.06 3.21 -18.96
CA GLN A 93 13.31 3.38 -19.70
C GLN A 93 14.16 4.54 -19.14
N ALA A 94 13.54 5.65 -18.77
CA ALA A 94 14.23 6.83 -18.25
C ALA A 94 14.93 6.58 -16.90
N THR A 95 14.56 5.54 -16.15
CA THR A 95 15.24 5.20 -14.88
C THR A 95 16.69 4.76 -15.06
N ASN A 96 17.07 4.31 -16.27
CA ASN A 96 18.44 3.92 -16.60
C ASN A 96 19.35 5.14 -16.86
N ILE A 97 18.77 6.33 -16.95
CA ILE A 97 19.52 7.59 -17.09
C ILE A 97 20.06 8.00 -15.72
N LYS A 98 21.37 8.26 -15.64
CA LYS A 98 22.01 8.69 -14.39
C LYS A 98 21.59 10.11 -13.98
N GLY A 99 21.61 10.37 -12.67
CA GLY A 99 21.39 11.71 -12.11
C GLY A 99 19.91 12.06 -11.91
N SER A 100 19.60 13.36 -12.00
CA SER A 100 18.29 13.91 -11.62
C SER A 100 17.12 13.34 -12.44
N GLN A 101 17.33 13.04 -13.72
CA GLN A 101 16.30 12.47 -14.60
C GLN A 101 15.91 11.06 -14.17
N GLY A 102 16.89 10.20 -13.84
CA GLY A 102 16.61 8.86 -13.31
C GLY A 102 15.87 8.92 -11.98
N LEU A 103 16.28 9.81 -11.07
CA LEU A 103 15.58 10.01 -9.78
C LEU A 103 14.14 10.49 -9.97
N GLN A 104 13.89 11.42 -10.90
CA GLN A 104 12.54 11.86 -11.26
C GLN A 104 11.70 10.72 -11.83
N ALA A 105 12.29 9.89 -12.71
CA ALA A 105 11.62 8.74 -13.26
C ALA A 105 11.23 7.73 -12.16
N ARG A 106 12.13 7.43 -11.22
CA ARG A 106 11.83 6.59 -10.04
C ARG A 106 10.70 7.17 -9.19
N ALA A 107 10.73 8.47 -8.91
CA ALA A 107 9.68 9.14 -8.15
C ALA A 107 8.30 9.07 -8.83
N LEU A 108 8.24 9.29 -10.15
CA LEU A 108 7.02 9.14 -10.93
C LEU A 108 6.53 7.69 -10.96
N LEU A 109 7.44 6.71 -11.11
CA LEU A 109 7.08 5.28 -11.03
C LEU A 109 6.56 4.88 -9.66
N THR A 110 7.03 5.47 -8.56
CA THR A 110 6.43 5.26 -7.23
C THR A 110 4.95 5.62 -7.24
N LEU A 111 4.61 6.80 -7.77
CA LEU A 111 3.23 7.29 -7.79
C LEU A 111 2.35 6.52 -8.79
N LEU A 112 2.87 6.20 -9.98
CA LEU A 112 2.19 5.37 -10.97
C LEU A 112 1.89 3.97 -10.42
N SER A 113 2.86 3.37 -9.72
CA SER A 113 2.70 2.05 -9.09
C SER A 113 1.67 2.09 -7.97
N ALA A 114 1.70 3.11 -7.12
CA ALA A 114 0.70 3.29 -6.06
C ALA A 114 -0.71 3.45 -6.66
N ALA A 115 -0.88 4.30 -7.68
CA ALA A 115 -2.15 4.50 -8.38
C ALA A 115 -2.64 3.21 -9.06
N HIS A 116 -1.75 2.36 -9.56
CA HIS A 116 -2.11 1.07 -10.13
C HIS A 116 -2.33 -0.04 -9.09
N ARG A 117 -2.19 0.25 -7.79
CA ARG A 117 -2.23 -0.76 -6.71
C ARG A 117 -1.13 -1.83 -6.83
N ARG A 118 0.09 -1.40 -7.17
CA ARG A 118 1.30 -2.23 -7.30
C ARG A 118 2.27 -1.94 -6.14
N PRO A 119 2.01 -2.46 -4.92
CA PRO A 119 2.76 -2.08 -3.72
C PRO A 119 4.24 -2.48 -3.78
N LYS A 120 4.58 -3.64 -4.37
CA LYS A 120 5.98 -4.10 -4.51
C LYS A 120 6.81 -3.06 -5.27
N SER A 121 6.36 -2.68 -6.46
CA SER A 121 7.05 -1.72 -7.32
C SER A 121 7.12 -0.33 -6.69
N ALA A 122 6.03 0.14 -6.07
CA ALA A 122 6.03 1.42 -5.36
C ALA A 122 7.13 1.49 -4.28
N TRP A 123 7.22 0.46 -3.42
CA TRP A 123 8.23 0.41 -2.37
C TRP A 123 9.65 0.19 -2.89
N ASN A 124 9.83 -0.58 -3.96
CA ASN A 124 11.15 -0.76 -4.60
C ASN A 124 11.70 0.56 -5.13
N HIS A 125 10.86 1.41 -5.74
CA HIS A 125 11.28 2.73 -6.19
C HIS A 125 11.61 3.66 -5.03
N VAL A 126 10.83 3.64 -3.94
CA VAL A 126 11.19 4.37 -2.71
C VAL A 126 12.55 3.92 -2.18
N ALA A 127 12.81 2.62 -2.14
CA ALA A 127 14.09 2.08 -1.71
C ALA A 127 15.24 2.56 -2.60
N SER A 128 15.04 2.66 -3.92
CA SER A 128 16.05 3.17 -4.86
C SER A 128 16.34 4.67 -4.71
N LEU A 129 15.49 5.41 -4.00
CA LEU A 129 15.63 6.84 -3.73
C LEU A 129 16.29 7.11 -2.37
N SER A 130 16.95 6.11 -1.75
CA SER A 130 17.55 6.26 -0.41
C SER A 130 18.58 7.38 -0.31
N GLU A 131 19.29 7.69 -1.40
CA GLU A 131 20.27 8.78 -1.47
C GLU A 131 19.62 10.16 -1.74
N SER A 132 18.28 10.23 -1.78
CA SER A 132 17.51 11.45 -2.04
C SER A 132 16.34 11.57 -1.06
N PRO A 133 16.63 11.85 0.23
CA PRO A 133 15.62 11.88 1.29
C PRO A 133 14.50 12.91 1.03
N GLU A 134 14.74 13.96 0.24
CA GLU A 134 13.72 14.91 -0.18
C GLU A 134 12.63 14.27 -1.06
N TRP A 135 12.99 13.29 -1.89
CA TRP A 135 12.01 12.53 -2.67
C TRP A 135 11.27 11.54 -1.78
N VAL A 136 11.98 10.86 -0.88
CA VAL A 136 11.37 9.93 0.08
C VAL A 136 10.35 10.66 0.97
N ALA A 137 10.71 11.82 1.50
CA ALA A 137 9.84 12.70 2.29
C ALA A 137 8.58 13.12 1.51
N ALA A 138 8.70 13.36 0.20
CA ALA A 138 7.55 13.67 -0.63
C ALA A 138 6.68 12.43 -0.89
N LEU A 139 7.26 11.26 -1.14
CA LEU A 139 6.52 10.11 -1.67
C LEU A 139 5.88 9.24 -0.59
N VAL A 140 6.58 8.97 0.51
CA VAL A 140 6.13 7.98 1.51
C VAL A 140 4.77 8.31 2.15
N PRO A 141 4.44 9.57 2.51
CA PRO A 141 3.12 9.90 3.04
C PRO A 141 1.96 9.58 2.09
N ARG A 142 2.24 9.58 0.77
CA ARG A 142 1.29 9.23 -0.30
C ARG A 142 1.12 7.72 -0.47
N LEU A 143 1.98 6.92 0.15
CA LEU A 143 1.90 5.47 0.21
C LEU A 143 1.22 5.02 1.51
N ILE A 144 1.73 5.52 2.64
CA ILE A 144 1.18 5.30 3.98
C ILE A 144 1.25 6.65 4.72
N PRO A 145 0.11 7.23 5.15
CA PRO A 145 -1.24 6.65 5.19
C PRO A 145 -1.99 6.66 3.84
N GLY A 146 -1.36 7.14 2.77
CA GLY A 146 -2.01 7.24 1.46
C GLY A 146 -2.75 8.57 1.28
N VAL A 147 -2.11 9.68 1.67
CA VAL A 147 -2.70 11.03 1.53
C VAL A 147 -2.88 11.42 0.06
N PRO A 148 -3.91 12.22 -0.28
CA PRO A 148 -4.13 12.69 -1.64
C PRO A 148 -2.91 13.41 -2.23
N LEU A 149 -2.70 13.29 -3.55
CA LEU A 149 -1.53 13.88 -4.22
C LEU A 149 -1.47 15.41 -4.11
N ALA A 150 -2.64 16.05 -4.09
CA ALA A 150 -2.79 17.50 -3.95
C ALA A 150 -2.47 18.02 -2.54
N THR A 151 -2.37 17.13 -1.54
CA THR A 151 -2.00 17.52 -0.18
C THR A 151 -0.56 18.04 -0.17
N GLN A 152 -0.39 19.25 0.36
CA GLN A 152 0.94 19.80 0.61
C GLN A 152 1.67 18.95 1.64
N ILE A 153 2.91 18.58 1.35
CA ILE A 153 3.80 17.92 2.31
C ILE A 153 4.79 18.97 2.82
N LYS A 154 4.90 19.08 4.14
CA LYS A 154 5.84 19.95 4.87
C LYS A 154 7.12 19.18 5.18
N ASN A 155 8.05 19.84 5.86
CA ASN A 155 9.32 19.22 6.25
C ASN A 155 9.11 17.92 7.05
N GLY A 156 10.07 17.00 6.93
CA GLY A 156 10.00 15.67 7.53
C GLY A 156 8.92 14.77 6.93
N GLY A 157 8.37 15.11 5.77
CA GLY A 157 7.30 14.35 5.14
C GLY A 157 5.96 14.50 5.85
N THR A 158 5.77 15.53 6.69
CA THR A 158 4.50 15.73 7.41
C THR A 158 3.44 16.34 6.48
N PRO A 159 2.30 15.68 6.23
CA PRO A 159 1.20 16.28 5.47
C PRO A 159 0.67 17.54 6.16
N ALA A 160 0.25 18.54 5.38
CA ALA A 160 -0.61 19.60 5.90
C ALA A 160 -1.91 18.99 6.46
N PRO A 161 -2.56 19.64 7.45
CA PRO A 161 -3.83 19.16 8.01
C PRO A 161 -4.83 18.82 6.91
N LEU A 162 -5.38 17.61 6.97
CA LEU A 162 -6.37 17.12 6.03
C LEU A 162 -7.75 17.65 6.41
N ILE A 163 -8.64 17.82 5.44
CA ILE A 163 -10.04 18.18 5.74
C ILE A 163 -10.81 16.96 6.24
N ARG A 164 -11.87 17.16 7.03
CA ARG A 164 -12.74 16.08 7.47
C ARG A 164 -13.28 15.27 6.28
N GLY A 165 -13.31 13.95 6.43
CA GLY A 165 -13.78 13.03 5.39
C GLY A 165 -12.79 12.82 4.23
N THR A 166 -11.56 13.37 4.33
CA THR A 166 -10.51 13.08 3.34
C THR A 166 -10.31 11.58 3.22
N ARG A 167 -10.26 11.09 1.98
CA ARG A 167 -9.99 9.70 1.67
C ARG A 167 -8.50 9.39 1.81
N LEU A 168 -8.17 8.52 2.76
CA LEU A 168 -6.89 7.82 2.83
C LEU A 168 -6.94 6.58 1.95
N SER A 169 -5.91 6.37 1.13
CA SER A 169 -5.79 5.19 0.26
C SER A 169 -4.45 4.50 0.48
N PRO A 170 -4.24 3.89 1.65
CA PRO A 170 -2.96 3.27 1.99
C PRO A 170 -2.64 2.12 1.02
N ILE A 171 -1.37 1.99 0.64
CA ILE A 171 -0.87 0.78 0.00
C ILE A 171 -0.35 -0.21 1.05
N ALA A 172 -0.31 -1.50 0.71
CA ALA A 172 0.14 -2.52 1.64
C ALA A 172 1.60 -2.23 2.07
N PRO A 173 1.93 -2.28 3.38
CA PRO A 173 3.29 -2.09 3.88
C PRO A 173 4.32 -2.96 3.16
N PRO A 174 5.60 -2.51 3.09
CA PRO A 174 6.63 -3.23 2.37
C PRO A 174 6.82 -4.62 2.97
N ARG A 175 6.91 -5.60 2.09
CA ARG A 175 7.04 -7.01 2.43
C ARG A 175 8.49 -7.36 2.74
N ASP A 176 8.72 -8.27 3.67
CA ASP A 176 10.02 -8.92 3.83
C ASP A 176 10.37 -9.72 2.55
N PRO A 177 11.48 -9.39 1.86
CA PRO A 177 11.89 -10.09 0.64
C PRO A 177 12.26 -11.56 0.88
N LEU A 178 12.57 -11.96 2.11
CA LEU A 178 12.91 -13.34 2.46
C LEU A 178 11.68 -14.26 2.48
N VAL A 179 10.47 -13.71 2.58
CA VAL A 179 9.25 -14.51 2.58
C VAL A 179 8.81 -14.78 1.14
N PRO A 180 8.55 -16.05 0.74
CA PRO A 180 8.20 -16.41 -0.64
C PRO A 180 6.95 -15.70 -1.17
N ALA A 181 6.99 -15.13 -2.38
CA ALA A 181 5.94 -14.26 -2.94
C ALA A 181 4.48 -14.76 -2.78
N TRP A 182 4.26 -16.08 -2.79
CA TRP A 182 2.95 -16.72 -2.63
C TRP A 182 2.40 -16.72 -1.20
N ALA A 183 3.24 -16.50 -0.19
CA ALA A 183 2.84 -16.46 1.22
C ALA A 183 2.42 -15.04 1.64
N GLN A 184 1.43 -14.93 2.52
CA GLN A 184 1.08 -13.68 3.20
C GLN A 184 2.07 -13.45 4.35
N ALA A 185 3.06 -12.58 4.15
CA ALA A 185 4.04 -12.24 5.18
C ALA A 185 3.41 -11.32 6.24
N PRO A 186 3.44 -11.70 7.54
CA PRO A 186 3.04 -10.81 8.62
C PRO A 186 3.84 -9.51 8.60
N ARG A 187 3.17 -8.37 8.65
CA ARG A 187 3.83 -7.05 8.67
C ARG A 187 2.87 -5.95 9.10
N LYS A 188 3.43 -4.96 9.78
CA LYS A 188 2.69 -3.85 10.37
C LYS A 188 3.35 -2.53 10.03
N ALA A 189 2.54 -1.50 9.79
CA ALA A 189 2.96 -0.11 9.71
C ALA A 189 2.10 0.75 10.64
N LYS A 190 2.68 1.79 11.23
CA LYS A 190 1.98 2.70 12.13
C LYS A 190 2.29 4.14 11.78
N VAL A 191 1.27 4.96 11.66
CA VAL A 191 1.33 6.41 11.49
C VAL A 191 0.77 7.04 12.74
N GLU A 192 1.47 8.01 13.30
CA GLU A 192 1.04 8.74 14.49
C GLU A 192 1.02 10.24 14.21
N ASN A 193 0.14 10.96 14.92
CA ASN A 193 -0.06 12.40 14.79
C ASN A 193 -0.48 12.85 13.37
N LEU A 194 -1.28 12.06 12.67
CA LEU A 194 -1.85 12.49 11.39
C LEU A 194 -2.95 13.51 11.65
N LEU A 195 -2.79 14.73 11.11
CA LEU A 195 -3.72 15.84 11.38
C LEU A 195 -4.91 15.84 10.41
N PHE A 196 -6.11 15.90 10.98
CA PHE A 196 -7.37 16.16 10.30
C PHE A 196 -8.03 17.37 10.94
N GLU A 197 -7.99 18.52 10.27
CA GLU A 197 -8.41 19.81 10.82
C GLU A 197 -7.71 20.06 12.18
N ASP A 198 -8.48 20.16 13.26
CA ASP A 198 -7.99 20.38 14.63
C ASP A 198 -7.77 19.06 15.42
N SER A 199 -7.93 17.91 14.77
CA SER A 199 -7.80 16.58 15.37
C SER A 199 -6.50 15.91 14.95
N ALA A 200 -5.88 15.18 15.88
CA ALA A 200 -4.75 14.29 15.59
C ALA A 200 -5.19 12.84 15.74
N ILE A 201 -4.86 12.01 14.75
CA ILE A 201 -5.21 10.59 14.76
C ILE A 201 -3.97 9.72 14.59
N ASP A 202 -4.05 8.50 15.10
CA ASP A 202 -3.12 7.42 14.79
C ASP A 202 -3.80 6.44 13.83
N LEU A 203 -3.04 5.93 12.85
CA LEU A 203 -3.46 4.87 11.94
C LEU A 203 -2.46 3.72 12.02
N GLU A 204 -2.94 2.52 12.25
CA GLU A 204 -2.17 1.31 12.17
C GLU A 204 -2.70 0.40 11.06
N ILE A 205 -1.80 -0.23 10.32
CA ILE A 205 -2.09 -1.23 9.30
C ILE A 205 -1.40 -2.51 9.70
N ASP A 206 -2.17 -3.53 10.08
CA ASP A 206 -1.65 -4.88 10.32
C ASP A 206 -2.10 -5.84 9.22
N ILE A 207 -1.14 -6.59 8.67
CA ILE A 207 -1.41 -7.68 7.74
C ILE A 207 -0.99 -8.95 8.46
N SER A 208 -1.94 -9.62 9.09
CA SER A 208 -1.74 -10.85 9.84
C SER A 208 -3.00 -11.73 9.74
N GLY A 209 -2.96 -12.95 10.29
CA GLY A 209 -4.17 -13.77 10.51
C GLY A 209 -5.03 -14.07 9.27
N GLY A 210 -4.49 -14.03 8.05
CA GLY A 210 -5.26 -14.22 6.81
C GLY A 210 -6.06 -12.99 6.35
N GLY A 211 -5.79 -11.80 6.90
CA GLY A 211 -6.52 -10.58 6.61
C GLY A 211 -5.65 -9.32 6.63
N ILE A 212 -6.32 -8.17 6.57
CA ILE A 212 -5.75 -6.84 6.77
C ILE A 212 -6.63 -6.15 7.80
N GLU A 213 -6.03 -5.55 8.81
CA GLU A 213 -6.72 -4.74 9.82
C GLU A 213 -6.18 -3.31 9.77
N LEU A 214 -7.10 -2.34 9.71
CA LEU A 214 -6.80 -0.94 9.91
C LEU A 214 -7.37 -0.51 11.26
N LEU A 215 -6.50 -0.01 12.15
CA LEU A 215 -6.93 0.53 13.44
C LEU A 215 -6.74 2.04 13.42
N LEU A 216 -7.80 2.79 13.75
CA LEU A 216 -7.79 4.23 13.84
C LEU A 216 -8.16 4.69 15.25
N SER A 217 -7.34 5.59 15.81
CA SER A 217 -7.58 6.15 17.14
C SER A 217 -7.49 7.66 17.11
N LEU A 218 -8.43 8.34 17.76
CA LEU A 218 -8.30 9.77 18.04
C LEU A 218 -7.26 9.97 19.15
N ARG A 219 -6.17 10.67 18.85
CA ARG A 219 -5.14 10.99 19.84
C ARG A 219 -5.47 12.27 20.60
N SER A 220 -5.98 13.27 19.90
CA SER A 220 -6.39 14.55 20.49
C SER A 220 -7.30 15.35 19.55
N GLY A 221 -7.95 16.37 20.11
CA GLY A 221 -8.84 17.28 19.36
C GLY A 221 -10.30 16.83 19.38
N PRO A 222 -11.17 17.51 18.61
CA PRO A 222 -12.59 17.18 18.53
C PRO A 222 -12.83 15.89 17.73
N SER A 223 -14.08 15.40 17.73
CA SER A 223 -14.48 14.30 16.87
C SER A 223 -14.19 14.61 15.40
N THR A 224 -13.71 13.61 14.67
CA THR A 224 -13.38 13.73 13.25
C THR A 224 -13.86 12.51 12.48
N ALA A 225 -13.87 12.62 11.15
CA ALA A 225 -14.27 11.53 10.27
C ALA A 225 -13.19 11.30 9.22
N VAL A 226 -12.86 10.04 8.99
CA VAL A 226 -11.81 9.60 8.08
C VAL A 226 -12.42 8.61 7.11
N ALA A 227 -12.26 8.85 5.82
CA ALA A 227 -12.65 7.89 4.81
C ALA A 227 -11.44 7.01 4.48
N CYS A 228 -11.53 5.69 4.61
CA CYS A 228 -10.43 4.79 4.26
C CYS A 228 -10.93 3.49 3.64
N SER A 229 -10.03 2.78 2.97
CA SER A 229 -10.27 1.43 2.45
C SER A 229 -9.05 0.58 2.79
N THR A 230 -9.24 -0.73 2.98
CA THR A 230 -8.10 -1.62 3.18
C THR A 230 -7.20 -1.66 1.94
N PRO A 231 -5.86 -1.76 2.12
CA PRO A 231 -4.94 -1.83 0.99
C PRO A 231 -5.21 -3.03 0.08
N PHE A 232 -4.98 -2.85 -1.22
CA PHE A 232 -4.96 -3.98 -2.15
C PHE A 232 -3.80 -4.93 -1.86
N MET A 233 -4.08 -6.23 -1.89
CA MET A 233 -3.11 -7.30 -1.68
C MET A 233 -2.97 -8.17 -2.94
N PRO A 234 -1.82 -8.10 -3.65
CA PRO A 234 -1.59 -8.90 -4.84
C PRO A 234 -1.75 -10.41 -4.57
N GLY A 235 -2.50 -11.11 -5.43
CA GLY A 235 -2.77 -12.55 -5.28
C GLY A 235 -3.93 -12.91 -4.35
N PHE A 236 -4.58 -11.92 -3.75
CA PHE A 236 -5.71 -12.11 -2.85
C PHE A 236 -6.93 -11.30 -3.31
N ARG A 237 -8.11 -11.79 -2.95
CA ARG A 237 -9.36 -11.04 -3.02
C ARG A 237 -9.92 -10.83 -1.61
N VAL A 238 -10.59 -9.71 -1.40
CA VAL A 238 -11.36 -9.48 -0.16
C VAL A 238 -12.59 -10.38 -0.21
N ASN A 239 -12.78 -11.18 0.84
CA ASN A 239 -13.90 -12.12 0.93
C ASN A 239 -15.03 -11.59 1.81
N THR A 240 -14.67 -10.96 2.93
CA THR A 240 -15.59 -10.35 3.90
C THR A 240 -14.88 -9.18 4.55
N GLU A 241 -15.63 -8.12 4.85
CA GLU A 241 -15.12 -6.92 5.48
C GLU A 241 -15.99 -6.57 6.69
N TYR A 242 -15.38 -6.06 7.76
CA TYR A 242 -16.03 -5.71 9.02
C TYR A 242 -15.54 -4.34 9.47
N LEU A 243 -16.46 -3.49 9.90
CA LEU A 243 -16.18 -2.25 10.63
C LEU A 243 -16.67 -2.47 12.06
N ASP A 244 -15.78 -2.51 13.03
CA ASP A 244 -16.10 -2.71 14.45
C ASP A 244 -17.03 -3.91 14.68
N PHE A 245 -16.65 -5.04 14.08
CA PHE A 245 -17.40 -6.32 14.10
C PHE A 245 -18.71 -6.33 13.29
N GLU A 246 -19.12 -5.22 12.71
CA GLU A 246 -20.27 -5.15 11.81
C GLU A 246 -19.86 -5.44 10.37
N ARG A 247 -20.43 -6.50 9.79
CA ARG A 247 -20.15 -6.88 8.40
C ARG A 247 -20.57 -5.78 7.43
N GLN A 248 -19.67 -5.44 6.53
CA GLN A 248 -19.86 -4.43 5.50
C GLN A 248 -20.14 -5.05 4.13
N GLU A 249 -21.00 -4.39 3.35
CA GLU A 249 -21.24 -4.69 1.93
C GLU A 249 -21.46 -3.37 1.18
N PRO A 250 -20.90 -3.18 -0.04
CA PRO A 250 -20.01 -4.11 -0.74
C PRO A 250 -18.58 -4.08 -0.20
N VAL A 251 -17.89 -5.23 -0.23
CA VAL A 251 -16.48 -5.36 0.21
C VAL A 251 -15.50 -4.56 -0.66
N GLY A 252 -14.36 -4.14 -0.08
CA GLY A 252 -13.32 -3.38 -0.76
C GLY A 252 -13.69 -1.94 -1.09
N SER A 253 -14.76 -1.44 -0.46
CA SER A 253 -15.25 -0.07 -0.62
C SER A 253 -14.51 0.90 0.29
N VAL A 254 -14.79 2.19 0.12
CA VAL A 254 -14.35 3.20 1.07
C VAL A 254 -15.37 3.28 2.19
N HIS A 255 -14.91 3.17 3.43
CA HIS A 255 -15.72 3.29 4.63
C HIS A 255 -15.41 4.61 5.35
N LEU A 256 -16.44 5.25 5.89
CA LEU A 256 -16.28 6.44 6.72
C LEU A 256 -16.24 6.01 8.19
N LEU A 257 -15.12 6.26 8.86
CA LEU A 257 -14.95 5.98 10.28
C LEU A 257 -15.02 7.31 11.03
N VAL A 258 -15.96 7.39 11.96
CA VAL A 258 -16.08 8.54 12.88
C VAL A 258 -15.32 8.19 14.14
N LEU A 259 -14.39 9.07 14.52
CA LEU A 259 -13.58 8.94 15.72
C LEU A 259 -14.03 10.01 16.70
N THR A 260 -14.32 9.64 17.95
CA THR A 260 -14.75 10.56 18.99
C THR A 260 -13.85 10.49 20.23
N PRO A 261 -13.78 11.55 21.05
CA PRO A 261 -13.00 11.53 22.30
C PRO A 261 -13.46 10.49 23.32
N GLU A 262 -14.70 10.01 23.19
CA GLU A 262 -15.30 8.99 24.06
C GLU A 262 -14.95 7.56 23.63
N ASP A 263 -14.34 7.35 22.46
CA ASP A 263 -13.91 6.02 22.01
C ASP A 263 -12.80 5.49 22.94
N GLU A 264 -13.11 4.45 23.72
CA GLU A 264 -12.12 3.76 24.58
C GLU A 264 -11.20 2.83 23.78
N GLU A 265 -11.66 2.36 22.62
CA GLU A 265 -10.95 1.44 21.73
C GLU A 265 -10.76 2.04 20.33
N ALA A 266 -9.74 1.58 19.61
CA ALA A 266 -9.52 1.98 18.23
C ALA A 266 -10.66 1.46 17.33
N ARG A 267 -11.14 2.29 16.40
CA ARG A 267 -12.05 1.84 15.35
C ARG A 267 -11.31 0.90 14.40
N SER A 268 -11.87 -0.27 14.14
CA SER A 268 -11.24 -1.32 13.33
C SER A 268 -11.98 -1.54 12.01
N LEU A 269 -11.27 -1.41 10.89
CA LEU A 269 -11.70 -1.91 9.58
C LEU A 269 -10.89 -3.16 9.23
N TYR A 270 -11.53 -4.33 9.32
CA TYR A 270 -10.93 -5.62 9.06
C TYR A 270 -11.42 -6.23 7.75
N SER A 271 -10.50 -6.56 6.86
CA SER A 271 -10.74 -7.29 5.60
C SER A 271 -10.15 -8.69 5.65
N ARG A 272 -11.00 -9.71 5.58
CA ARG A 272 -10.55 -11.11 5.44
C ARG A 272 -10.20 -11.38 3.99
N LEU A 273 -8.99 -11.91 3.76
CA LEU A 273 -8.51 -12.25 2.44
C LEU A 273 -8.76 -13.72 2.13
N ARG A 274 -8.99 -14.00 0.84
CA ARG A 274 -8.85 -15.33 0.27
C ARG A 274 -7.86 -15.27 -0.87
N LYS A 275 -7.03 -16.31 -1.01
CA LYS A 275 -6.19 -16.48 -2.18
C LYS A 275 -7.11 -16.47 -3.40
N ALA A 276 -6.84 -15.60 -4.35
CA ALA A 276 -7.55 -15.64 -5.61
C ALA A 276 -7.06 -16.90 -6.35
N GLU A 277 -7.97 -17.71 -6.90
CA GLU A 277 -7.64 -18.89 -7.74
C GLU A 277 -7.00 -18.49 -9.09
N LEU A 278 -6.50 -17.26 -9.17
CA LEU A 278 -5.69 -16.79 -10.27
C LEU A 278 -4.43 -17.64 -10.32
N MET A 279 -4.32 -18.47 -11.36
CA MET A 279 -3.03 -18.75 -11.98
C MET A 279 -2.54 -17.43 -12.59
N ILE A 280 -2.14 -16.48 -11.74
CA ILE A 280 -1.42 -15.30 -12.20
C ILE A 280 -0.24 -15.89 -12.97
N PRO A 281 -0.06 -15.54 -14.25
CA PRO A 281 1.19 -15.84 -14.92
C PRO A 281 2.28 -15.24 -14.02
N THR A 282 2.96 -16.09 -13.26
CA THR A 282 4.24 -15.68 -12.69
C THR A 282 5.07 -15.43 -13.91
N ALA A 283 5.37 -14.17 -14.17
CA ALA A 283 6.37 -13.88 -15.17
C ALA A 283 7.61 -14.73 -14.87
N PRO A 284 8.34 -15.14 -15.91
CA PRO A 284 9.64 -15.76 -15.68
C PRO A 284 10.41 -14.86 -14.70
N PRO A 285 11.09 -15.45 -13.69
CA PRO A 285 11.91 -14.68 -12.75
C PRO A 285 12.76 -13.68 -13.54
N ALA A 286 12.86 -12.45 -13.06
CA ALA A 286 13.47 -11.36 -13.82
C ALA A 286 14.94 -11.69 -14.20
N ASP A 287 15.62 -12.49 -13.38
CA ASP A 287 16.97 -13.04 -13.58
C ASP A 287 17.08 -14.06 -14.73
N SER A 288 15.95 -14.54 -15.27
CA SER A 288 15.91 -15.53 -16.35
C SER A 288 15.76 -14.85 -17.72
N PRO A 289 16.56 -15.26 -18.73
CA PRO A 289 16.33 -14.81 -20.10
C PRO A 289 14.90 -15.14 -20.52
N LEU A 290 14.26 -14.26 -21.30
CA LEU A 290 12.98 -14.59 -21.94
C LEU A 290 13.13 -15.93 -22.63
N SER A 291 12.14 -16.80 -22.48
CA SER A 291 12.17 -18.10 -23.17
C SER A 291 12.37 -17.87 -24.66
N GLN A 292 13.05 -18.80 -25.33
CA GLN A 292 13.30 -18.71 -26.77
C GLN A 292 11.99 -18.51 -27.56
N ASN A 293 10.91 -19.16 -27.13
CA ASN A 293 9.58 -18.99 -27.69
C ASN A 293 9.06 -17.56 -27.53
N MET A 294 9.23 -16.94 -26.36
CA MET A 294 8.77 -15.58 -26.13
C MET A 294 9.58 -14.55 -26.93
N ARG A 295 10.89 -14.79 -27.15
CA ARG A 295 11.72 -13.95 -28.02
C ARG A 295 11.38 -14.10 -29.50
N ALA A 296 11.14 -15.32 -29.96
CA ALA A 296 10.91 -15.61 -31.38
C ALA A 296 9.46 -15.33 -31.82
N LEU A 297 8.49 -15.61 -30.96
CA LEU A 297 7.07 -15.58 -31.29
C LEU A 297 6.31 -14.46 -30.56
N GLY A 298 6.84 -13.97 -29.45
CA GLY A 298 6.19 -12.91 -28.67
C GLY A 298 5.02 -13.39 -27.79
N MET A 299 4.15 -12.44 -27.46
CA MET A 299 2.99 -12.60 -26.57
C MET A 299 1.69 -12.17 -27.25
N VAL A 300 0.57 -12.77 -26.88
CA VAL A 300 -0.78 -12.35 -27.27
C VAL A 300 -1.59 -12.09 -26.00
N LEU A 301 -2.21 -10.92 -25.89
CA LEU A 301 -3.23 -10.66 -24.89
C LEU A 301 -4.59 -11.01 -25.50
N VAL A 302 -5.22 -12.04 -24.95
CA VAL A 302 -6.51 -12.55 -25.42
C VAL A 302 -7.63 -11.73 -24.77
N ILE A 303 -8.56 -11.23 -25.58
CA ILE A 303 -9.64 -10.35 -25.15
C ILE A 303 -11.00 -10.88 -25.63
N ASP A 304 -12.07 -10.50 -24.94
CA ASP A 304 -13.45 -10.92 -25.26
C ASP A 304 -14.03 -10.14 -26.45
N SER A 305 -13.64 -8.87 -26.58
CA SER A 305 -14.25 -7.88 -27.47
C SER A 305 -13.20 -7.12 -28.27
N GLU A 306 -13.64 -6.18 -29.11
CA GLU A 306 -12.76 -5.31 -29.89
C GLU A 306 -11.68 -4.63 -29.02
N PRO A 307 -10.43 -4.55 -29.51
CA PRO A 307 -9.34 -3.87 -28.83
C PRO A 307 -9.68 -2.45 -28.37
N SER A 308 -9.84 -2.25 -27.06
CA SER A 308 -9.98 -0.90 -26.52
C SER A 308 -8.68 -0.09 -26.71
N PRO A 309 -8.74 1.24 -26.88
CA PRO A 309 -7.55 2.09 -26.97
C PRO A 309 -6.58 1.90 -25.79
N ARG A 310 -7.12 1.58 -24.61
CA ARG A 310 -6.35 1.31 -23.40
C ARG A 310 -5.52 0.04 -23.52
N LEU A 311 -6.13 -1.05 -23.99
CA LEU A 311 -5.43 -2.34 -24.17
C LEU A 311 -4.42 -2.27 -25.32
N LEU A 312 -4.73 -1.51 -26.38
CA LEU A 312 -3.77 -1.23 -27.46
C LEU A 312 -2.52 -0.52 -26.93
N ALA A 313 -2.71 0.52 -26.11
CA ALA A 313 -1.60 1.23 -25.48
C ALA A 313 -0.81 0.34 -24.50
N ALA A 314 -1.49 -0.55 -23.76
CA ALA A 314 -0.82 -1.52 -22.89
C ALA A 314 0.03 -2.52 -23.70
N ALA A 315 -0.51 -3.10 -24.77
CA ALA A 315 0.22 -4.01 -25.66
C ALA A 315 1.44 -3.31 -26.28
N GLN A 316 1.28 -2.08 -26.75
CA GLN A 316 2.38 -1.27 -27.30
C GLN A 316 3.47 -1.02 -26.25
N ALA A 317 3.10 -0.62 -25.03
CA ALA A 317 4.04 -0.42 -23.93
C ALA A 317 4.79 -1.70 -23.58
N PHE A 318 4.11 -2.86 -23.56
CA PHE A 318 4.75 -4.15 -23.30
C PHE A 318 5.71 -4.54 -24.41
N GLN A 319 5.34 -4.35 -25.67
CA GLN A 319 6.22 -4.58 -26.82
C GLN A 319 7.47 -3.71 -26.76
N GLU A 320 7.31 -2.42 -26.46
CA GLU A 320 8.42 -1.48 -26.36
C GLU A 320 9.41 -1.86 -25.26
N LEU A 321 8.90 -2.23 -24.09
CA LEU A 321 9.73 -2.60 -22.94
C LEU A 321 10.39 -3.98 -23.06
N LEU A 322 9.65 -4.98 -23.56
CA LEU A 322 10.14 -6.35 -23.68
C LEU A 322 10.94 -6.59 -24.97
N GLN A 323 10.82 -5.70 -25.97
CA GLN A 323 11.40 -5.83 -27.30
C GLN A 323 11.01 -7.14 -28.00
N VAL A 324 9.75 -7.56 -27.83
CA VAL A 324 9.15 -8.73 -28.50
C VAL A 324 7.77 -8.35 -29.05
N PRO A 325 7.27 -9.03 -30.09
CA PRO A 325 5.92 -8.78 -30.59
C PRO A 325 4.85 -8.98 -29.51
N VAL A 326 3.99 -7.98 -29.28
CA VAL A 326 2.84 -8.11 -28.37
C VAL A 326 1.58 -7.69 -29.12
N ASP A 327 0.72 -8.67 -29.39
CA ASP A 327 -0.53 -8.43 -30.12
C ASP A 327 -1.74 -8.61 -29.20
N LEU A 328 -2.87 -8.07 -29.65
CA LEU A 328 -4.19 -8.35 -29.10
C LEU A 328 -4.91 -9.29 -30.06
N ALA A 329 -5.61 -10.28 -29.51
CA ALA A 329 -6.47 -11.15 -30.31
C ALA A 329 -7.78 -11.41 -29.56
N GLN A 330 -8.90 -11.41 -30.29
CA GLN A 330 -10.16 -11.88 -29.72
C GLN A 330 -10.08 -13.37 -29.41
N ALA A 331 -10.80 -13.84 -28.40
CA ALA A 331 -10.80 -15.24 -27.97
C ALA A 331 -11.14 -16.24 -29.10
N SER A 332 -11.95 -15.82 -30.07
CA SER A 332 -12.30 -16.58 -31.28
C SER A 332 -11.17 -16.65 -32.32
N GLU A 333 -10.21 -15.74 -32.28
CA GLU A 333 -9.18 -15.54 -33.31
C GLU A 333 -7.76 -15.82 -32.80
N VAL A 334 -7.64 -16.40 -31.59
CA VAL A 334 -6.35 -16.61 -30.96
C VAL A 334 -5.49 -17.55 -31.82
N PRO A 335 -4.31 -17.10 -32.27
CA PRO A 335 -3.46 -17.93 -33.11
C PRO A 335 -2.87 -19.08 -32.28
N HIS A 336 -3.03 -20.31 -32.78
CA HIS A 336 -2.47 -21.53 -32.18
C HIS A 336 -1.03 -21.77 -32.64
N ASN A 337 -0.19 -20.74 -32.54
CA ASN A 337 1.17 -20.72 -33.09
C ASN A 337 2.28 -20.81 -32.03
N GLY A 338 1.94 -21.21 -30.80
CA GLY A 338 2.92 -21.37 -29.70
C GLY A 338 3.33 -20.06 -29.01
N ARG A 339 2.71 -18.94 -29.34
CA ARG A 339 2.88 -17.66 -28.61
C ARG A 339 2.43 -17.80 -27.17
N LYS A 340 3.06 -17.01 -26.28
CA LYS A 340 2.60 -16.92 -24.89
C LYS A 340 1.26 -16.18 -24.86
N GLN A 341 0.19 -16.87 -24.49
CA GLN A 341 -1.14 -16.29 -24.37
C GLN A 341 -1.37 -15.82 -22.93
N ILE A 342 -1.91 -14.62 -22.77
CA ILE A 342 -2.41 -14.09 -21.50
C ILE A 342 -3.89 -13.81 -21.69
N ASP A 343 -4.73 -14.52 -20.96
CA ASP A 343 -6.18 -14.36 -21.02
C ASP A 343 -6.64 -13.17 -20.18
N LEU A 344 -7.20 -12.15 -20.84
CA LEU A 344 -7.80 -10.97 -20.23
C LEU A 344 -9.33 -10.91 -20.42
N THR A 345 -9.96 -12.02 -20.85
CA THR A 345 -11.40 -12.07 -21.14
C THR A 345 -12.27 -11.87 -19.90
N ASP A 346 -11.82 -12.33 -18.72
CA ASP A 346 -12.55 -12.11 -17.47
C ASP A 346 -12.32 -10.67 -16.95
N PRO A 347 -13.34 -9.80 -16.98
CA PRO A 347 -13.19 -8.41 -16.53
C PRO A 347 -12.85 -8.30 -15.04
N THR A 348 -13.21 -9.29 -14.22
CA THR A 348 -12.90 -9.31 -12.78
C THR A 348 -11.42 -9.61 -12.51
N GLN A 349 -10.72 -10.19 -13.49
CA GLN A 349 -9.33 -10.62 -13.38
C GLN A 349 -8.37 -9.81 -14.23
N SER A 350 -8.84 -9.28 -15.37
CA SER A 350 -8.06 -8.53 -16.35
C SER A 350 -7.20 -7.43 -15.71
N GLU A 351 -7.77 -6.63 -14.81
CA GLU A 351 -7.05 -5.59 -14.07
C GLU A 351 -5.91 -6.15 -13.21
N ASN A 352 -6.16 -7.25 -12.50
CA ASN A 352 -5.15 -7.86 -11.65
C ASN A 352 -4.00 -8.45 -12.49
N LEU A 353 -4.33 -9.01 -13.66
CA LEU A 353 -3.34 -9.52 -14.60
C LEU A 353 -2.52 -8.39 -15.23
N LEU A 354 -3.15 -7.29 -15.65
CA LEU A 354 -2.45 -6.12 -16.17
C LEU A 354 -1.49 -5.53 -15.12
N ARG A 355 -1.91 -5.43 -13.85
CA ARG A 355 -1.02 -5.02 -12.74
C ARG A 355 0.18 -5.94 -12.59
N ALA A 356 -0.06 -7.25 -12.56
CA ALA A 356 0.99 -8.25 -12.41
C ALA A 356 1.97 -8.25 -13.59
N LEU A 357 1.48 -8.06 -14.81
CA LEU A 357 2.31 -7.89 -16.00
C LEU A 357 3.15 -6.61 -15.91
N CYS A 358 2.57 -5.47 -15.53
CA CYS A 358 3.33 -4.24 -15.35
C CYS A 358 4.46 -4.41 -14.33
N ASP A 359 4.20 -5.01 -13.17
CA ASP A 359 5.23 -5.29 -12.16
C ASP A 359 6.33 -6.19 -12.69
N SER A 360 5.96 -7.24 -13.41
CA SER A 360 6.91 -8.22 -13.93
C SER A 360 7.79 -7.65 -15.04
N ILE A 361 7.20 -6.91 -15.97
CA ILE A 361 7.91 -6.28 -17.09
C ILE A 361 8.85 -5.21 -16.54
N GLU A 362 8.37 -4.40 -15.60
CA GLU A 362 9.17 -3.38 -14.95
C GLU A 362 10.36 -3.99 -14.19
N GLU A 363 10.15 -5.01 -13.37
CA GLU A 363 11.23 -5.70 -12.64
C GLU A 363 12.27 -6.27 -13.62
N ARG A 364 11.83 -6.86 -14.73
CA ARG A 364 12.71 -7.39 -15.77
C ARG A 364 13.55 -6.31 -16.44
N VAL A 365 12.94 -5.19 -16.82
CA VAL A 365 13.64 -4.09 -17.53
C VAL A 365 14.62 -3.37 -16.62
N LEU A 366 14.40 -3.38 -15.30
CA LEU A 366 15.24 -2.66 -14.35
C LEU A 366 16.38 -3.50 -13.77
N GLN A 367 16.34 -4.82 -13.95
CA GLN A 367 17.44 -5.73 -13.60
C GLN A 367 18.44 -5.94 -14.75
N HIS A 368 18.08 -5.55 -15.98
CA HIS A 368 18.92 -5.61 -17.18
C HIS A 368 19.24 -4.20 -17.67
#